data_AF-A0A923TZ73-F1
#
_entry.id   AF-A0A923TZ73-F1
#
_cell.length_a   1.000
_cell.length_b   1.000
_cell.length_c   1.000
_cell.angle_alpha   90.00
_cell.angle_beta   90.00
_cell.angle_gamma   90.00
#
_symmetry.space_group_name_H-M   'P 1'
#
loop_
_entity.id
_entity.type
_entity.pdbx_description
1 polymer ?
#
loop_
_entity_poly.entity_id
_entity_poly.type
_entity_poly.pdbx_seq_one_letter_code
_entity_poly.pdbx_strand_id
1 'polypeptide(L)'
;MMKNITLLTVGILTSFFLPGCLWMKPKPQLAPIEKLYLTSPGSGTVTANFCLDDALAAKQKLKILFLIDKSSSNQNPPEASDPDGFKRYSALMDLLNSAQPDPNTYFGYINFSSGIGNIQEFTNDLPLMRRKIRDEWTGNGTVNLPRPQDFGETDYLGALGAARTEIERDLQDVVAGNQDQTTTSRYLVVLVSDGYPTVGGVAQTSAQLEQAILPTTSTSLLSLKNITQYKKYVDDIILHTGYYHSGTLVDPDARDILQSMARWGNGDFHVFGAGVAIDYALFAVPMRHVLHHLADVIVENLSTVWEADGTLQLDSDGDGLSDRMEDLLGSNKYLADSDGNGVSDYVEYRTKGKPCRDSHCSSATTARDNYVGCQGMIASTQGTTLFFNDMDGDGLNDCEEWILRSDPSSFDSNNDRVPDGVAFRHGIQFIAGASDAHADPDNDGSSNLREIKEGTPLQKQNDSVPGLIPAVYTMIQTDPVKQCYRLDVTDLATLGINNIIRISVIENLAVVENRSVLHSAVAPLEQKSNHVDFPIGSIK
;
A
#
# COMPACT_ATOMS: atom_id res chain seq x y z
N MET A 1 -43.30 -71.64 69.53
CA MET A 1 -43.83 -71.35 70.89
C MET A 1 -43.77 -69.84 71.06
N MET A 2 -44.80 -69.04 71.31
CA MET A 2 -46.26 -69.13 71.47
C MET A 2 -46.75 -67.79 70.87
N LYS A 3 -47.78 -67.70 70.00
CA LYS A 3 -49.20 -67.57 70.38
C LYS A 3 -49.35 -66.64 71.61
N ASN A 4 -50.14 -65.59 71.65
CA ASN A 4 -51.43 -65.35 71.01
C ASN A 4 -52.03 -64.10 71.69
N ILE A 5 -52.80 -63.32 70.93
CA ILE A 5 -54.16 -62.85 71.30
C ILE A 5 -54.30 -61.76 72.39
N THR A 6 -55.19 -60.77 72.34
CA THR A 6 -56.06 -60.11 71.34
C THR A 6 -56.82 -59.02 72.12
N LEU A 7 -57.54 -58.12 71.41
CA LEU A 7 -58.80 -57.47 71.80
C LEU A 7 -58.65 -56.35 72.87
N LEU A 8 -59.30 -55.19 72.84
CA LEU A 8 -60.33 -54.63 71.97
C LEU A 8 -60.54 -53.13 72.35
N THR A 9 -60.99 -52.34 71.38
CA THR A 9 -61.97 -51.23 71.45
C THR A 9 -61.72 -49.89 72.19
N VAL A 10 -61.75 -48.84 71.35
CA VAL A 10 -62.64 -47.65 71.37
C VAL A 10 -62.29 -46.50 72.31
N GLY A 11 -62.13 -45.31 71.71
CA GLY A 11 -62.82 -44.12 72.23
C GLY A 11 -62.10 -42.77 72.15
N ILE A 12 -62.33 -42.07 71.03
CA ILE A 12 -62.63 -40.63 70.93
C ILE A 12 -61.47 -39.59 71.06
N LEU A 13 -61.38 -38.84 69.96
CA LEU A 13 -60.90 -37.46 69.74
C LEU A 13 -60.42 -36.65 70.96
N THR A 14 -59.26 -36.01 70.81
CA THR A 14 -59.19 -34.62 70.30
C THR A 14 -57.76 -34.25 69.89
N SER A 15 -57.63 -33.88 68.60
CA SER A 15 -56.71 -32.93 67.99
C SER A 15 -55.63 -32.26 68.86
N PHE A 16 -54.36 -32.39 68.45
CA PHE A 16 -53.55 -31.26 67.97
C PHE A 16 -52.39 -31.81 67.12
N PHE A 17 -52.23 -31.25 65.92
CA PHE A 17 -51.27 -31.64 64.90
C PHE A 17 -49.81 -31.40 65.36
N LEU A 18 -48.98 -32.44 65.26
CA LEU A 18 -47.54 -32.35 65.06
C LEU A 18 -47.17 -33.33 63.94
N PRO A 19 -46.43 -32.88 62.93
CA PRO A 19 -45.23 -33.60 62.55
C PRO A 19 -44.06 -32.62 62.65
N GLY A 20 -42.95 -32.97 63.30
CA GLY A 20 -42.19 -34.16 62.98
C GLY A 20 -40.98 -33.68 62.19
N CYS A 21 -39.81 -33.71 62.84
CA CYS A 21 -38.51 -33.29 62.33
C CYS A 21 -38.25 -33.76 60.90
N LEU A 22 -37.82 -32.84 60.03
CA LEU A 22 -36.99 -33.15 58.88
C LEU A 22 -35.92 -32.05 58.72
N TRP A 23 -34.69 -32.42 59.06
CA TRP A 23 -33.42 -31.90 58.53
C TRP A 23 -33.15 -30.40 58.62
N MET A 24 -32.09 -30.07 59.37
CA MET A 24 -31.44 -28.75 59.38
C MET A 24 -31.28 -28.23 57.95
N LYS A 25 -31.97 -27.13 57.63
CA LYS A 25 -31.63 -26.34 56.45
C LYS A 25 -30.17 -25.90 56.60
N PRO A 26 -29.31 -26.08 55.57
CA PRO A 26 -28.02 -25.44 55.59
C PRO A 26 -28.25 -23.93 55.75
N LYS A 27 -27.44 -23.27 56.60
CA LYS A 27 -27.35 -21.80 56.60
C LYS A 27 -27.26 -21.35 55.14
N PRO A 28 -27.93 -20.26 54.73
CA PRO A 28 -27.69 -19.71 53.40
C PRO A 28 -26.20 -19.43 53.31
N GLN A 29 -25.50 -20.29 52.57
CA GLN A 29 -24.14 -20.05 52.17
C GLN A 29 -24.26 -18.79 51.32
N LEU A 30 -23.66 -17.70 51.80
CA LEU A 30 -23.52 -16.50 51.00
C LEU A 30 -22.98 -16.97 49.65
N ALA A 31 -23.71 -16.65 48.58
CA ALA A 31 -23.20 -16.86 47.24
C ALA A 31 -21.78 -16.26 47.20
N PRO A 32 -20.82 -16.90 46.53
CA PRO A 32 -19.54 -16.27 46.28
C PRO A 32 -19.84 -14.86 45.76
N ILE A 33 -19.10 -13.87 46.26
CA ILE A 33 -19.11 -12.53 45.69
C ILE A 33 -18.86 -12.75 44.20
N GLU A 34 -19.91 -12.67 43.36
CA GLU A 34 -19.74 -12.37 41.96
C GLU A 34 -18.82 -11.17 41.99
N LYS A 35 -17.60 -11.36 41.46
CA LYS A 35 -16.72 -10.24 41.20
C LYS A 35 -17.61 -9.26 40.48
N LEU A 36 -17.93 -8.15 41.14
CA LEU A 36 -18.46 -6.96 40.53
C LEU A 36 -17.36 -6.52 39.56
N TYR A 37 -17.33 -7.14 38.38
CA TYR A 37 -16.76 -6.53 37.21
C TYR A 37 -17.44 -5.17 37.12
N LEU A 38 -16.65 -4.11 37.03
CA LEU A 38 -17.14 -2.74 36.95
C LEU A 38 -18.21 -2.68 35.84
N THR A 39 -19.49 -2.70 36.22
CA THR A 39 -20.61 -2.92 35.28
C THR A 39 -21.06 -1.67 34.54
N SER A 40 -20.21 -0.64 34.48
CA SER A 40 -20.44 0.53 33.65
C SER A 40 -19.20 0.78 32.81
N PRO A 41 -19.31 0.78 31.47
CA PRO A 41 -18.27 1.30 30.60
C PRO A 41 -17.82 2.68 31.09
N GLY A 42 -16.51 2.90 31.11
CA GLY A 42 -15.91 4.22 31.31
C GLY A 42 -15.67 4.93 29.98
N SER A 43 -15.24 6.18 30.04
CA SER A 43 -14.78 6.95 28.88
C SER A 43 -13.29 7.23 28.92
N GLY A 44 -12.63 6.99 27.80
CA GLY A 44 -11.25 7.40 27.51
C GLY A 44 -11.21 8.59 26.57
N THR A 45 -10.12 9.37 26.64
CA THR A 45 -9.82 10.46 25.71
C THR A 45 -8.51 10.17 24.98
N VAL A 46 -8.49 10.40 23.68
CA VAL A 46 -7.32 10.22 22.82
C VAL A 46 -6.99 11.54 22.17
N THR A 47 -5.74 11.97 22.27
CA THR A 47 -5.21 13.06 21.45
C THR A 47 -4.14 12.48 20.54
N ALA A 48 -4.20 12.80 19.25
CA ALA A 48 -3.17 12.40 18.30
C ALA A 48 -2.76 13.60 17.45
N ASN A 49 -1.46 13.87 17.40
CA ASN A 49 -0.88 14.87 16.53
C ASN A 49 -0.03 14.14 15.51
N PHE A 50 -0.40 14.25 14.24
CA PHE A 50 0.31 13.59 13.16
C PHE A 50 0.36 14.50 11.94
N CYS A 51 1.39 14.31 11.14
CA CYS A 51 1.43 14.85 9.79
C CYS A 51 1.33 13.66 8.87
N LEU A 52 0.57 13.80 7.79
CA LEU A 52 0.73 12.86 6.70
C LEU A 52 2.18 12.95 6.23
N ASP A 53 2.67 11.88 5.60
CA ASP A 53 3.95 11.96 4.92
C ASP A 53 3.98 13.24 4.07
N ASP A 54 5.05 14.05 4.22
CA ASP A 54 5.20 15.29 3.47
C ASP A 54 4.84 14.99 2.00
N ALA A 55 4.24 15.96 1.29
CA ALA A 55 4.26 15.96 -0.16
C ALA A 55 5.70 16.15 -0.71
N LEU A 56 6.68 15.48 -0.11
CA LEU A 56 7.89 15.01 -0.74
C LEU A 56 7.45 14.43 -2.07
N ALA A 57 8.00 14.99 -3.16
CA ALA A 57 7.88 14.42 -4.49
C ALA A 57 7.90 12.91 -4.35
N ALA A 58 6.75 12.27 -4.59
CA ALA A 58 6.65 10.85 -4.33
C ALA A 58 7.78 10.15 -5.07
N LYS A 59 8.04 8.95 -4.57
CA LYS A 59 8.89 7.87 -5.05
C LYS A 59 8.67 7.50 -6.54
N GLN A 60 8.26 8.43 -7.39
CA GLN A 60 8.26 8.36 -8.83
C GLN A 60 9.64 8.76 -9.34
N LYS A 61 10.36 7.80 -9.91
CA LYS A 61 11.61 8.06 -10.60
C LYS A 61 11.32 8.65 -11.97
N LEU A 62 11.86 9.84 -12.25
CA LEU A 62 11.84 10.42 -13.58
C LEU A 62 13.06 9.90 -14.35
N LYS A 63 12.82 9.26 -15.48
CA LYS A 63 13.90 8.67 -16.31
C LYS A 63 13.83 9.24 -17.71
N ILE A 64 14.84 10.04 -18.09
CA ILE A 64 14.89 10.72 -19.39
C ILE A 64 15.93 10.04 -20.27
N LEU A 65 15.52 9.55 -21.43
CA LEU A 65 16.36 8.87 -22.41
C LEU A 65 16.45 9.68 -23.70
N PHE A 66 17.63 10.21 -24.00
CA PHE A 66 17.87 10.97 -25.23
C PHE A 66 18.30 10.05 -26.37
N LEU A 67 17.55 10.01 -27.46
CA LEU A 67 17.94 9.37 -28.71
C LEU A 67 18.56 10.43 -29.62
N ILE A 68 19.89 10.36 -29.77
CA ILE A 68 20.70 11.39 -30.43
C ILE A 68 21.11 10.88 -31.81
N ASP A 69 20.56 11.51 -32.85
CA ASP A 69 20.90 11.24 -34.24
C ASP A 69 22.33 11.66 -34.56
N LYS A 70 23.26 10.73 -34.76
CA LYS A 70 24.64 10.96 -35.19
C LYS A 70 24.85 10.60 -36.66
N SER A 71 23.83 10.57 -37.50
CA SER A 71 23.99 10.35 -38.94
C SER A 71 24.86 11.43 -39.59
N SER A 72 25.46 11.12 -40.74
CA SER A 72 26.31 12.09 -41.43
C SER A 72 25.55 13.23 -42.11
N SER A 73 24.21 13.19 -42.23
CA SER A 73 23.38 14.33 -42.69
C SER A 73 23.58 15.56 -41.81
N ASN A 74 23.91 15.33 -40.54
CA ASN A 74 24.25 16.38 -39.61
C ASN A 74 25.54 17.13 -39.94
N GLN A 75 26.53 16.46 -40.55
CA GLN A 75 27.90 16.97 -40.67
C GLN A 75 28.39 17.16 -42.11
N ASN A 76 27.68 16.60 -43.10
CA ASN A 76 28.11 16.60 -44.50
C ASN A 76 27.63 17.86 -45.26
N PRO A 77 28.53 18.77 -45.67
CA PRO A 77 28.18 19.93 -46.48
C PRO A 77 27.73 19.52 -47.90
N PRO A 78 26.92 20.34 -48.61
CA PRO A 78 26.55 21.72 -48.30
C PRO A 78 25.31 21.91 -47.41
N GLU A 79 24.55 20.85 -47.11
CA GLU A 79 23.26 20.90 -46.41
C GLU A 79 23.32 20.34 -44.97
N ALA A 80 24.48 20.38 -44.33
CA ALA A 80 24.68 19.85 -42.98
C ALA A 80 23.76 20.56 -41.96
N SER A 81 22.93 19.78 -41.26
CA SER A 81 21.95 20.32 -40.29
C SER A 81 22.58 20.88 -39.00
N ASP A 82 23.70 20.30 -38.58
CA ASP A 82 24.40 20.62 -37.33
C ASP A 82 25.91 20.32 -37.44
N PRO A 83 26.66 21.08 -38.28
CA PRO A 83 28.01 20.73 -38.71
C PRO A 83 29.04 20.60 -37.58
N ASP A 84 28.85 21.36 -36.50
CA ASP A 84 29.69 21.42 -35.31
C ASP A 84 29.00 20.82 -34.07
N GLY A 85 27.82 20.20 -34.25
CA GLY A 85 27.03 19.59 -33.19
C GLY A 85 26.44 20.60 -32.20
N PHE A 86 26.59 21.90 -32.44
CA PHE A 86 26.19 22.92 -31.50
C PHE A 86 24.69 22.86 -31.19
N LYS A 87 23.83 22.59 -32.18
CA LYS A 87 22.38 22.57 -31.98
C LYS A 87 21.93 21.46 -31.02
N ARG A 88 22.53 20.27 -31.10
CA ARG A 88 22.19 19.13 -30.25
C ARG A 88 22.95 19.12 -28.94
N TYR A 89 24.28 19.15 -29.02
CA TYR A 89 25.12 18.89 -27.85
C TYR A 89 25.23 20.10 -26.93
N SER A 90 25.30 21.34 -27.46
CA SER A 90 25.37 22.52 -26.59
C SER A 90 24.11 22.64 -25.75
N ALA A 91 22.94 22.52 -26.38
CA ALA A 91 21.68 22.69 -25.67
C ALA A 91 21.37 21.53 -24.70
N LEU A 92 21.77 20.29 -25.04
CA LEU A 92 21.71 19.18 -24.10
C LEU A 92 22.64 19.41 -22.90
N MET A 93 23.85 19.94 -23.14
CA MET A 93 24.77 20.31 -22.07
C MET A 93 24.21 21.45 -21.20
N ASP A 94 23.52 22.43 -21.78
CA ASP A 94 22.89 23.53 -21.05
C ASP A 94 21.76 23.02 -20.14
N LEU A 95 20.94 22.07 -20.61
CA LEU A 95 19.97 21.36 -19.78
C LEU A 95 20.67 20.63 -18.62
N LEU A 96 21.69 19.83 -18.90
CA LEU A 96 22.39 19.07 -17.87
C LEU A 96 23.15 19.96 -16.87
N ASN A 97 23.60 21.14 -17.29
CA ASN A 97 24.29 22.12 -16.43
C ASN A 97 23.29 22.90 -15.55
N SER A 98 22.08 23.16 -16.05
CA SER A 98 21.01 23.83 -15.28
C SER A 98 20.23 22.88 -14.37
N ALA A 99 20.26 21.57 -14.65
CA ALA A 99 19.65 20.54 -13.81
C ALA A 99 20.25 20.52 -12.40
N GLN A 100 19.39 20.58 -11.39
CA GLN A 100 19.77 20.37 -10.00
C GLN A 100 19.94 18.87 -9.71
N PRO A 101 20.91 18.46 -8.87
CA PRO A 101 21.02 17.09 -8.43
C PRO A 101 19.75 16.64 -7.71
N ASP A 102 19.14 15.58 -8.21
CA ASP A 102 17.93 14.98 -7.64
C ASP A 102 18.12 13.45 -7.61
N PRO A 103 18.00 12.80 -6.43
CA PRO A 103 18.15 11.35 -6.31
C PRO A 103 17.14 10.54 -7.13
N ASN A 104 16.00 11.13 -7.50
CA ASN A 104 14.91 10.48 -8.24
C ASN A 104 14.92 10.76 -9.74
N THR A 105 15.82 11.61 -10.23
CA THR A 105 15.93 11.93 -11.65
C THR A 105 17.14 11.22 -12.27
N TYR A 106 16.90 10.48 -13.34
CA TYR A 106 17.89 9.69 -14.06
C TYR A 106 17.94 10.11 -15.52
N PHE A 107 19.15 10.09 -16.08
CA PHE A 107 19.42 10.43 -17.47
C PHE A 107 20.12 9.27 -18.16
N GLY A 108 19.77 9.03 -19.41
CA GLY A 108 20.46 8.11 -20.31
C GLY A 108 20.53 8.69 -21.72
N TYR A 109 21.38 8.13 -22.57
CA TYR A 109 21.35 8.45 -24.00
C TYR A 109 21.68 7.24 -24.86
N ILE A 110 21.18 7.27 -26.09
CA ILE A 110 21.47 6.30 -27.14
C ILE A 110 21.80 7.09 -28.41
N ASN A 111 22.98 6.84 -28.96
CA ASN A 111 23.32 7.36 -30.27
C ASN A 111 22.82 6.42 -31.37
N PHE A 112 22.33 6.98 -32.46
CA PHE A 112 21.95 6.19 -33.63
C PHE A 112 22.35 6.90 -34.94
N SER A 113 22.51 6.13 -36.00
CA SER A 113 22.83 6.58 -37.37
C SER A 113 22.30 5.53 -38.34
N SER A 114 23.13 4.91 -39.19
CA SER A 114 22.77 3.67 -39.92
C SER A 114 22.58 2.44 -39.01
N GLY A 115 22.90 2.57 -37.72
CA GLY A 115 22.63 1.61 -36.66
C GLY A 115 22.85 2.22 -35.28
N ILE A 116 22.89 1.37 -34.25
CA ILE A 116 23.04 1.80 -32.86
C ILE A 116 24.51 1.99 -32.49
N GLY A 117 24.81 3.16 -31.93
CA GLY A 117 26.11 3.54 -31.41
C GLY A 117 26.21 3.36 -29.90
N ASN A 118 26.88 4.30 -29.25
CA ASN A 118 27.09 4.28 -27.80
C ASN A 118 25.75 4.40 -27.04
N ILE A 119 25.63 3.62 -25.98
CA ILE A 119 24.52 3.62 -25.03
C ILE A 119 25.09 3.99 -23.66
N GLN A 120 24.48 4.98 -23.01
CA GLN A 120 24.65 5.25 -21.60
C GLN A 120 23.36 4.89 -20.89
N GLU A 121 23.46 3.91 -20.00
CA GLU A 121 22.37 3.46 -19.14
C GLU A 121 21.90 4.57 -18.21
N PHE A 122 20.67 4.42 -17.70
CA PHE A 122 20.09 5.39 -16.77
C PHE A 122 20.97 5.60 -15.54
N THR A 123 21.37 6.85 -15.31
CA THR A 123 22.18 7.23 -14.16
C THR A 123 21.68 8.54 -13.55
N ASN A 124 21.72 8.65 -12.23
CA ASN A 124 21.52 9.90 -11.50
C ASN A 124 22.85 10.63 -11.22
N ASP A 125 23.99 10.10 -11.69
CA ASP A 125 25.28 10.78 -11.67
C ASP A 125 25.36 11.83 -12.79
N LEU A 126 24.85 13.03 -12.50
CA LEU A 126 24.92 14.19 -13.40
C LEU A 126 26.36 14.50 -13.87
N PRO A 127 27.39 14.51 -13.00
CA PRO A 127 28.78 14.64 -13.45
C PRO A 127 29.22 13.60 -14.48
N LEU A 128 28.87 12.33 -14.31
CA LEU A 128 29.13 11.27 -15.29
C LEU A 128 28.42 11.57 -16.62
N MET A 129 27.13 11.91 -16.56
CA MET A 129 26.33 12.20 -17.76
C MET A 129 26.90 13.39 -18.55
N ARG A 130 27.25 14.49 -17.87
CA ARG A 130 27.90 15.67 -18.48
C ARG A 130 29.21 15.32 -19.17
N ARG A 131 30.03 14.46 -18.55
CA ARG A 131 31.29 14.00 -19.14
C ARG A 131 31.02 13.18 -20.39
N LYS A 132 30.11 12.22 -20.33
CA LYS A 132 29.76 11.36 -21.48
C LYS A 132 29.26 12.16 -22.68
N ILE A 133 28.31 13.08 -22.49
CA ILE A 133 27.80 13.93 -23.58
C ILE A 133 28.91 14.84 -24.14
N ARG A 134 29.80 15.38 -23.29
CA ARG A 134 30.96 16.15 -23.76
C ARG A 134 31.92 15.30 -24.58
N ASP A 135 32.18 14.07 -24.18
CA ASP A 135 33.06 13.16 -24.90
C ASP A 135 32.48 12.79 -26.27
N GLU A 136 31.15 12.63 -26.34
CA GLU A 136 30.42 12.43 -27.60
C GLU A 136 30.51 13.63 -28.54
N TRP A 137 30.47 14.86 -27.98
CA TRP A 137 30.59 16.10 -28.75
C TRP A 137 32.03 16.34 -29.22
N THR A 138 33.03 16.11 -28.36
CA THR A 138 34.42 16.51 -28.60
C THR A 138 35.33 15.38 -29.05
N GLY A 139 34.81 14.17 -29.26
CA GLY A 139 35.61 13.00 -29.60
C GLY A 139 36.73 12.76 -28.59
N ASN A 140 36.43 12.88 -27.30
CA ASN A 140 37.40 12.78 -26.20
C ASN A 140 38.57 13.79 -26.31
N GLY A 141 38.30 15.00 -26.83
CA GLY A 141 39.28 16.08 -27.00
C GLY A 141 40.25 15.90 -28.17
N THR A 142 40.04 14.91 -29.05
CA THR A 142 40.97 14.59 -30.14
C THR A 142 40.51 15.05 -31.52
N VAL A 143 39.20 15.26 -31.74
CA VAL A 143 38.62 15.69 -33.03
C VAL A 143 37.36 16.53 -32.75
N ASN A 144 37.16 17.65 -33.46
CA ASN A 144 35.85 18.33 -33.49
C ASN A 144 34.85 17.42 -34.22
N LEU A 145 34.07 16.62 -33.48
CA LEU A 145 33.09 15.63 -33.93
C LEU A 145 33.59 14.62 -34.99
N PRO A 146 33.77 13.34 -34.63
CA PRO A 146 34.04 12.30 -35.62
C PRO A 146 32.93 12.26 -36.67
N ARG A 147 33.30 12.40 -37.96
CA ARG A 147 32.37 12.27 -39.08
C ARG A 147 31.93 10.81 -39.22
N PRO A 148 30.63 10.51 -39.15
CA PRO A 148 30.12 9.17 -39.42
C PRO A 148 30.43 8.77 -40.85
N GLN A 149 30.84 7.52 -41.04
CA GLN A 149 31.06 6.93 -42.37
C GLN A 149 29.78 6.28 -42.88
N ASP A 150 28.68 7.03 -42.91
CA ASP A 150 27.38 6.62 -43.46
C ASP A 150 26.94 7.57 -44.59
N PHE A 151 25.77 7.31 -45.17
CA PHE A 151 25.18 8.13 -46.25
C PHE A 151 24.03 9.03 -45.77
N GLY A 152 24.06 9.48 -44.52
CA GLY A 152 22.99 10.28 -43.90
C GLY A 152 21.81 9.42 -43.45
N GLU A 153 22.10 8.16 -43.13
CA GLU A 153 21.11 7.15 -42.76
C GLU A 153 20.71 7.28 -41.29
N THR A 154 19.43 7.08 -41.00
CA THR A 154 18.81 7.27 -39.68
C THR A 154 17.91 6.07 -39.33
N ASP A 155 18.41 5.21 -38.45
CA ASP A 155 17.76 3.97 -38.02
C ASP A 155 16.82 4.22 -36.83
N TYR A 156 15.62 4.73 -37.10
CA TYR A 156 14.63 4.99 -36.05
C TYR A 156 14.12 3.70 -35.41
N LEU A 157 13.89 2.64 -36.20
CA LEU A 157 13.45 1.34 -35.66
C LEU A 157 14.50 0.74 -34.72
N GLY A 158 15.78 0.80 -35.10
CA GLY A 158 16.88 0.43 -34.23
C GLY A 158 16.89 1.27 -32.96
N ALA A 159 16.77 2.61 -33.09
CA ALA A 159 16.78 3.53 -31.94
C ALA A 159 15.64 3.25 -30.95
N LEU A 160 14.42 3.03 -31.45
CA LEU A 160 13.25 2.66 -30.64
C LEU A 160 13.41 1.28 -30.00
N GLY A 161 13.99 0.32 -30.72
CA GLY A 161 14.32 -1.01 -30.19
C GLY A 161 15.34 -0.93 -29.04
N ALA A 162 16.40 -0.16 -29.22
CA ALA A 162 17.41 0.07 -28.18
C ALA A 162 16.82 0.80 -26.97
N ALA A 163 15.95 1.80 -27.20
CA ALA A 163 15.24 2.50 -26.14
C ALA A 163 14.36 1.56 -25.32
N ARG A 164 13.60 0.70 -26.00
CA ARG A 164 12.81 -0.34 -25.33
C ARG A 164 13.69 -1.27 -24.51
N THR A 165 14.79 -1.79 -25.08
CA THR A 165 15.70 -2.69 -24.37
C THR A 165 16.29 -2.04 -23.13
N GLU A 166 16.60 -0.74 -23.18
CA GLU A 166 17.15 -0.02 -22.03
C GLU A 166 16.12 0.21 -20.93
N ILE A 167 14.89 0.58 -21.29
CA ILE A 167 13.78 0.68 -20.34
C ILE A 167 13.47 -0.70 -19.73
N GLU A 168 13.49 -1.76 -20.54
CA GLU A 168 13.24 -3.13 -20.07
C GLU A 168 14.32 -3.62 -19.10
N ARG A 169 15.60 -3.33 -19.36
CA ARG A 169 16.72 -3.61 -18.44
C ARG A 169 16.51 -2.90 -17.10
N ASP A 170 16.22 -1.61 -17.16
CA ASP A 170 15.98 -0.81 -15.96
C ASP A 170 14.78 -1.32 -15.15
N LEU A 171 13.71 -1.76 -15.83
CA LEU A 171 12.57 -2.39 -15.17
C LEU A 171 12.94 -3.73 -14.52
N GLN A 172 13.81 -4.53 -15.12
CA GLN A 172 14.31 -5.76 -14.52
C GLN A 172 15.09 -5.48 -13.23
N ASP A 173 15.94 -4.44 -13.23
CA ASP A 173 16.67 -4.02 -12.03
C ASP A 173 15.73 -3.52 -10.93
N VAL A 174 14.67 -2.77 -11.30
CA VAL A 174 13.63 -2.33 -10.35
C VAL A 174 12.91 -3.55 -9.75
N VAL A 175 12.54 -4.55 -10.56
CA VAL A 175 11.88 -5.77 -10.09
C VAL A 175 12.80 -6.58 -9.17
N ALA A 176 14.09 -6.64 -9.46
CA ALA A 176 15.07 -7.39 -8.66
C ALA A 176 15.44 -6.69 -7.35
N GLY A 177 15.41 -5.35 -7.31
CA GLY A 177 15.90 -4.54 -6.20
C GLY A 177 14.82 -4.01 -5.23
N ASN A 178 13.55 -3.92 -5.62
CA ASN A 178 12.49 -3.36 -4.76
C ASN A 178 11.82 -4.43 -3.89
N GLN A 179 12.11 -4.41 -2.58
CA GLN A 179 11.21 -4.97 -1.56
C GLN A 179 10.07 -4.01 -1.18
N ASP A 180 10.21 -2.71 -1.47
CA ASP A 180 9.18 -1.68 -1.26
C ASP A 180 8.33 -1.46 -2.53
N GLN A 181 7.03 -1.74 -2.42
CA GLN A 181 6.08 -1.79 -3.55
C GLN A 181 5.56 -0.41 -4.02
N THR A 182 6.08 0.70 -3.47
CA THR A 182 5.51 2.05 -3.64
C THR A 182 6.24 2.95 -4.65
N THR A 183 7.36 2.52 -5.22
CA THR A 183 8.18 3.33 -6.15
C THR A 183 7.87 3.00 -7.62
N THR A 184 7.33 3.95 -8.38
CA THR A 184 7.08 3.82 -9.84
C THR A 184 8.10 4.60 -10.66
N SER A 185 8.22 4.33 -11.96
CA SER A 185 9.07 5.09 -12.89
C SER A 185 8.24 5.65 -14.04
N ARG A 186 8.51 6.90 -14.41
CA ARG A 186 8.03 7.50 -15.66
C ARG A 186 9.20 7.69 -16.59
N TYR A 187 9.05 7.18 -17.81
CA TYR A 187 10.08 7.22 -18.83
C TYR A 187 9.72 8.25 -19.89
N LEU A 188 10.61 9.21 -20.10
CA LEU A 188 10.53 10.19 -21.18
C LEU A 188 11.60 9.85 -22.20
N VAL A 189 11.20 9.42 -23.39
CA VAL A 189 12.10 9.19 -24.52
C VAL A 189 12.05 10.42 -25.41
N VAL A 190 13.20 11.04 -25.67
CA VAL A 190 13.29 12.25 -26.51
C VAL A 190 14.12 11.90 -27.74
N LEU A 191 13.47 11.78 -28.90
CA LEU A 191 14.13 11.54 -30.18
C LEU A 191 14.20 12.81 -30.99
N VAL A 192 15.40 13.26 -31.35
CA VAL A 192 15.59 14.40 -32.24
C VAL A 192 16.41 13.99 -33.47
N SER A 193 15.93 14.37 -34.66
CA SER A 193 16.60 14.03 -35.92
C SER A 193 16.32 15.07 -37.01
N ASP A 194 17.22 15.18 -37.98
CA ASP A 194 17.12 16.08 -39.14
C ASP A 194 16.69 15.39 -40.45
N GLY A 195 16.64 14.06 -40.47
CA GLY A 195 16.46 13.27 -41.69
C GLY A 195 15.33 12.24 -41.63
N TYR A 196 14.89 11.78 -42.80
CA TYR A 196 13.88 10.72 -42.93
C TYR A 196 14.46 9.33 -42.61
N PRO A 197 13.74 8.47 -41.86
CA PRO A 197 14.28 7.19 -41.39
C PRO A 197 14.60 6.23 -42.53
N THR A 198 15.88 6.11 -42.84
CA THR A 198 16.40 5.35 -43.98
C THR A 198 17.64 4.57 -43.56
N VAL A 199 17.70 3.28 -43.89
CA VAL A 199 18.84 2.39 -43.58
C VAL A 199 19.19 1.56 -44.81
N GLY A 200 20.46 1.54 -45.20
CA GLY A 200 20.90 0.86 -46.44
C GLY A 200 20.18 1.36 -47.70
N GLY A 201 19.80 2.65 -47.74
CA GLY A 201 18.97 3.24 -48.81
C GLY A 201 17.51 2.80 -48.83
N VAL A 202 17.02 2.09 -47.81
CA VAL A 202 15.62 1.65 -47.69
C VAL A 202 14.91 2.44 -46.59
N ALA A 203 13.81 3.09 -46.96
CA ALA A 203 12.94 3.82 -46.04
C ALA A 203 12.29 2.88 -45.02
N GLN A 204 12.33 3.26 -43.74
CA GLN A 204 11.53 2.63 -42.69
C GLN A 204 10.11 3.20 -42.77
N THR A 205 9.12 2.33 -42.95
CA THR A 205 7.74 2.75 -43.24
C THR A 205 7.02 3.22 -41.98
N SER A 206 6.03 4.11 -42.17
CA SER A 206 5.17 4.58 -41.08
C SER A 206 4.50 3.44 -40.31
N ALA A 207 4.07 2.38 -41.00
CA ALA A 207 3.45 1.22 -40.38
C ALA A 207 4.42 0.44 -39.47
N GLN A 208 5.70 0.33 -39.86
CA GLN A 208 6.71 -0.31 -39.01
C GLN A 208 6.98 0.51 -37.75
N LEU A 209 7.08 1.84 -37.88
CA LEU A 209 7.31 2.74 -36.76
C LEU A 209 6.10 2.78 -35.81
N GLU A 210 4.89 2.78 -36.36
CA GLU A 210 3.65 2.69 -35.59
C GLU A 210 3.61 1.39 -34.76
N GLN A 211 3.94 0.24 -35.36
CA GLN A 211 4.03 -1.04 -34.66
C GLN A 211 5.14 -1.09 -33.59
N ALA A 212 6.25 -0.37 -33.81
CA ALA A 212 7.34 -0.28 -32.85
C ALA A 212 6.98 0.59 -31.63
N ILE A 213 6.05 1.53 -31.76
CA ILE A 213 5.66 2.46 -30.70
C ILE A 213 4.40 1.99 -29.98
N LEU A 214 3.29 1.82 -30.70
CA LEU A 214 1.99 1.52 -30.12
C LEU A 214 1.95 0.13 -29.47
N PRO A 215 1.17 -0.07 -28.38
CA PRO A 215 1.08 -1.32 -27.63
C PRO A 215 0.28 -2.42 -28.36
N THR A 216 0.48 -2.55 -29.68
CA THR A 216 -0.16 -3.54 -30.56
C THR A 216 0.57 -4.88 -30.56
N THR A 217 1.87 -4.86 -30.25
CA THR A 217 2.73 -6.04 -30.14
C THR A 217 3.47 -6.02 -28.79
N SER A 218 3.81 -7.19 -28.25
CA SER A 218 4.59 -7.31 -27.01
C SER A 218 6.03 -6.78 -27.11
N THR A 219 6.49 -6.51 -28.34
CA THR A 219 7.83 -6.00 -28.65
C THR A 219 7.87 -4.48 -28.86
N SER A 220 6.72 -3.79 -28.77
CA SER A 220 6.64 -2.33 -28.96
C SER A 220 7.08 -1.56 -27.71
N LEU A 221 7.50 -0.32 -27.85
CA LEU A 221 7.93 0.55 -26.74
C LEU A 221 6.85 0.68 -25.66
N LEU A 222 5.63 1.09 -26.04
CA LEU A 222 4.56 1.36 -25.08
C LEU A 222 3.92 0.10 -24.51
N SER A 223 4.17 -1.09 -25.07
CA SER A 223 3.67 -2.35 -24.49
C SER A 223 4.28 -2.68 -23.14
N LEU A 224 5.47 -2.14 -22.80
CA LEU A 224 6.13 -2.41 -21.52
C LEU A 224 5.22 -2.10 -20.32
N LYS A 225 4.37 -1.06 -20.42
CA LYS A 225 3.42 -0.71 -19.34
C LYS A 225 2.26 -1.71 -19.18
N ASN A 226 2.01 -2.53 -20.20
CA ASN A 226 0.93 -3.53 -20.19
C ASN A 226 1.41 -4.93 -19.80
N ILE A 227 2.73 -5.14 -19.68
CA ILE A 227 3.29 -6.43 -19.26
C ILE A 227 3.01 -6.64 -17.78
N THR A 228 2.35 -7.74 -17.40
CA THR A 228 1.95 -8.06 -16.02
C THR A 228 3.08 -7.92 -15.00
N GLN A 229 4.31 -8.28 -15.39
CA GLN A 229 5.50 -8.15 -14.55
C GLN A 229 5.90 -6.70 -14.27
N TYR A 230 5.72 -5.79 -15.23
CA TYR A 230 6.20 -4.41 -15.17
C TYR A 230 5.11 -3.38 -14.86
N LYS A 231 3.83 -3.69 -15.13
CA LYS A 231 2.70 -2.75 -15.04
C LYS A 231 2.56 -2.03 -13.68
N LYS A 232 3.06 -2.65 -12.59
CA LYS A 232 3.01 -2.06 -11.23
C LYS A 232 4.15 -1.08 -10.93
N TYR A 233 5.18 -1.05 -11.79
CA TYR A 233 6.38 -0.23 -11.66
C TYR A 233 6.49 0.88 -12.71
N VAL A 234 5.68 0.82 -13.77
CA VAL A 234 5.64 1.83 -14.83
C VAL A 234 4.42 2.72 -14.63
N ASP A 235 4.65 4.02 -14.45
CA ASP A 235 3.57 5.02 -14.46
C ASP A 235 3.19 5.37 -15.90
N ASP A 236 4.15 5.87 -16.68
CA ASP A 236 3.97 6.09 -18.11
C ASP A 236 5.28 6.00 -18.89
N ILE A 237 5.15 5.79 -20.20
CA ILE A 237 6.24 5.86 -21.16
C ILE A 237 5.79 6.83 -22.25
N ILE A 238 6.51 7.94 -22.40
CA ILE A 238 6.17 9.00 -23.34
C ILE A 238 7.31 9.15 -24.34
N LEU A 239 6.99 9.18 -25.63
CA LEU A 239 7.95 9.46 -26.69
C LEU A 239 7.68 10.85 -27.26
N HIS A 240 8.60 11.77 -26.97
CA HIS A 240 8.70 13.08 -27.58
C HIS A 240 9.58 13.03 -28.82
N THR A 241 9.26 13.85 -29.82
CA THR A 241 10.06 13.95 -31.03
C THR A 241 10.37 15.39 -31.42
N GLY A 242 11.52 15.60 -32.06
CA GLY A 242 11.93 16.91 -32.55
C GLY A 242 12.56 16.85 -33.93
N TYR A 243 12.10 17.72 -34.83
CA TYR A 243 12.70 17.90 -36.15
C TYR A 243 13.55 19.17 -36.17
N TYR A 244 14.81 19.10 -36.63
CA TYR A 244 15.67 20.28 -36.78
C TYR A 244 16.31 20.33 -38.17
N HIS A 245 16.57 21.53 -38.68
CA HIS A 245 17.16 21.73 -40.01
C HIS A 245 18.08 22.97 -40.05
N SER A 246 18.96 23.08 -41.05
CA SER A 246 19.95 24.18 -41.19
C SER A 246 19.64 25.24 -42.25
N GLY A 247 18.55 25.13 -43.03
CA GLY A 247 18.23 26.07 -44.11
C GLY A 247 16.73 26.29 -44.37
N THR A 248 16.36 26.85 -45.52
CA THR A 248 14.95 26.99 -45.94
C THR A 248 14.36 25.70 -46.49
N LEU A 249 15.21 24.71 -46.81
CA LEU A 249 14.80 23.39 -47.24
C LEU A 249 14.42 22.59 -45.99
N VAL A 250 13.12 22.31 -45.89
CA VAL A 250 12.52 21.44 -44.88
C VAL A 250 12.16 20.15 -45.59
N ASP A 251 12.52 19.02 -45.00
CA ASP A 251 12.03 17.71 -45.41
C ASP A 251 10.64 17.50 -44.78
N PRO A 252 9.54 17.64 -45.55
CA PRO A 252 8.20 17.50 -44.99
C PRO A 252 7.92 16.07 -44.53
N ASP A 253 8.50 15.07 -45.20
CA ASP A 253 8.26 13.67 -44.87
C ASP A 253 8.94 13.31 -43.55
N ALA A 254 10.17 13.80 -43.32
CA ALA A 254 10.89 13.62 -42.05
C ALA A 254 10.18 14.33 -40.89
N ARG A 255 9.67 15.54 -41.14
CA ARG A 255 8.88 16.30 -40.16
C ARG A 255 7.59 15.56 -39.81
N ASP A 256 6.85 15.10 -40.81
CA ASP A 256 5.51 14.52 -40.63
C ASP A 256 5.59 13.13 -39.98
N ILE A 257 6.64 12.35 -40.26
CA ILE A 257 6.84 11.06 -39.57
C ILE A 257 7.22 11.27 -38.10
N LEU A 258 8.10 12.22 -37.78
CA LEU A 258 8.43 12.56 -36.39
C LEU A 258 7.19 13.06 -35.63
N GLN A 259 6.37 13.91 -36.26
CA GLN A 259 5.11 14.35 -35.66
C GLN A 259 4.17 13.18 -35.38
N SER A 260 4.08 12.22 -36.31
CA SER A 260 3.25 11.02 -36.14
C SER A 260 3.77 10.13 -35.01
N MET A 261 5.09 9.98 -34.89
CA MET A 261 5.74 9.23 -33.81
C MET A 261 5.47 9.83 -32.42
N ALA A 262 5.53 11.15 -32.26
CA ALA A 262 5.15 11.79 -31.00
C ALA A 262 3.68 11.51 -30.64
N ARG A 263 2.78 11.59 -31.63
CA ARG A 263 1.35 11.28 -31.41
C ARG A 263 1.13 9.83 -30.97
N TRP A 264 1.78 8.87 -31.63
CA TRP A 264 1.73 7.46 -31.20
C TRP A 264 2.37 7.25 -29.83
N GLY A 265 3.39 8.06 -29.53
CA GLY A 265 4.15 8.08 -28.28
C GLY A 265 3.48 8.80 -27.11
N ASN A 266 2.28 9.35 -27.29
CA ASN A 266 1.60 10.23 -26.32
C ASN A 266 2.46 11.42 -25.86
N GLY A 267 3.37 11.89 -26.71
CA GLY A 267 4.31 12.97 -26.42
C GLY A 267 4.17 14.16 -27.37
N ASP A 268 5.01 15.16 -27.11
CA ASP A 268 5.03 16.41 -27.86
C ASP A 268 5.99 16.36 -29.05
N PHE A 269 5.61 17.08 -30.11
CA PHE A 269 6.41 17.29 -31.30
C PHE A 269 6.84 18.75 -31.43
N HIS A 270 8.14 18.98 -31.63
CA HIS A 270 8.69 20.32 -31.82
C HIS A 270 9.52 20.44 -33.11
N VAL A 271 9.50 21.63 -33.71
CA VAL A 271 10.31 21.96 -34.89
C VAL A 271 11.31 23.05 -34.52
N PHE A 272 12.58 22.83 -34.81
CA PHE A 272 13.67 23.76 -34.53
C PHE A 272 14.26 24.30 -35.85
N GLY A 273 14.07 25.60 -36.05
CA GLY A 273 14.45 26.28 -37.29
C GLY A 273 15.96 26.43 -37.52
N ALA A 274 16.30 26.98 -38.68
CA ALA A 274 17.68 27.31 -39.04
C ALA A 274 18.34 28.24 -37.99
N GLY A 275 19.55 27.89 -37.55
CA GLY A 275 20.29 28.66 -36.55
C GLY A 275 19.78 28.61 -35.10
N VAL A 276 18.68 27.90 -34.82
CA VAL A 276 18.16 27.72 -33.45
C VAL A 276 18.68 26.39 -32.89
N ALA A 277 19.17 26.40 -31.65
CA ALA A 277 19.56 25.21 -30.91
C ALA A 277 18.31 24.48 -30.35
N ILE A 278 18.42 23.18 -30.09
CA ILE A 278 17.29 22.38 -29.63
C ILE A 278 16.99 22.71 -28.16
N ASP A 279 15.83 23.29 -27.87
CA ASP A 279 15.42 23.54 -26.49
C ASP A 279 14.86 22.25 -25.86
N TYR A 280 15.73 21.51 -25.16
CA TYR A 280 15.33 20.28 -24.49
C TYR A 280 14.40 20.49 -23.28
N ALA A 281 14.29 21.72 -22.76
CA ALA A 281 13.34 22.04 -21.70
C ALA A 281 11.89 22.11 -22.23
N LEU A 282 11.67 22.14 -23.55
CA LEU A 282 10.32 21.98 -24.10
C LEU A 282 9.81 20.54 -23.95
N PHE A 283 10.71 19.56 -23.80
CA PHE A 283 10.37 18.15 -23.64
C PHE A 283 10.28 17.70 -22.17
N ALA A 284 10.57 18.58 -21.19
CA ALA A 284 10.48 18.28 -19.74
C ALA A 284 10.27 19.59 -18.92
N VAL A 285 9.40 19.74 -17.92
CA VAL A 285 9.00 18.82 -16.84
C VAL A 285 7.61 19.24 -16.30
N PRO A 286 6.59 18.36 -16.24
CA PRO A 286 5.58 18.47 -15.20
C PRO A 286 6.02 17.62 -14.01
N MET A 287 6.60 18.26 -12.98
CA MET A 287 6.65 17.65 -11.66
C MET A 287 5.21 17.60 -11.14
N ARG A 288 4.66 16.40 -10.94
CA ARG A 288 3.43 16.25 -10.17
C ARG A 288 3.84 15.94 -8.74
N HIS A 289 3.55 16.87 -7.83
CA HIS A 289 3.51 16.52 -6.42
C HIS A 289 2.39 15.49 -6.27
N VAL A 290 2.73 14.26 -5.89
CA VAL A 290 1.72 13.32 -5.39
C VAL A 290 1.33 13.85 -4.02
N LEU A 291 0.15 14.43 -3.94
CA LEU A 291 -0.42 14.85 -2.66
C LEU A 291 -1.00 13.59 -2.02
N HIS A 292 -0.53 13.29 -0.82
CA HIS A 292 -1.25 12.41 0.09
C HIS A 292 -2.44 13.22 0.64
N HIS A 293 -3.61 12.60 0.69
CA HIS A 293 -4.78 13.17 1.34
C HIS A 293 -5.27 12.19 2.40
N LEU A 294 -5.60 12.73 3.57
CA LEU A 294 -6.20 11.95 4.65
C LEU A 294 -7.53 11.35 4.15
N ALA A 295 -7.60 10.02 4.10
CA ALA A 295 -8.79 9.30 3.67
C ALA A 295 -9.72 9.05 4.86
N ASP A 296 -9.18 8.48 5.95
CA ASP A 296 -9.92 8.25 7.19
C ASP A 296 -8.97 8.07 8.40
N VAL A 297 -9.52 8.13 9.61
CA VAL A 297 -8.86 7.75 10.85
C VAL A 297 -9.80 6.90 11.71
N ILE A 298 -9.31 5.75 12.16
CA ILE A 298 -10.02 4.83 13.04
C ILE A 298 -9.25 4.75 14.36
N VAL A 299 -9.96 4.89 15.48
CA VAL A 299 -9.39 4.76 16.82
C VAL A 299 -10.14 3.67 17.57
N GLU A 300 -9.41 2.67 18.05
CA GLU A 300 -9.98 1.50 18.70
C GLU A 300 -9.37 1.27 20.08
N ASN A 301 -10.17 0.72 20.98
CA ASN A 301 -9.69 0.14 22.21
C ASN A 301 -9.55 -1.37 22.04
N LEU A 302 -8.31 -1.84 21.89
CA LEU A 302 -8.00 -3.26 21.74
C LEU A 302 -8.31 -4.05 23.02
N SER A 303 -8.43 -3.38 24.17
CA SER A 303 -8.69 -4.08 25.44
C SER A 303 -10.16 -4.40 25.71
N THR A 304 -11.03 -4.09 24.75
CA THR A 304 -12.47 -4.29 24.88
C THR A 304 -13.10 -4.77 23.58
N VAL A 305 -14.16 -5.57 23.69
CA VAL A 305 -14.94 -6.06 22.55
C VAL A 305 -16.43 -6.02 22.87
N TRP A 306 -17.24 -5.68 21.87
CA TRP A 306 -18.70 -5.76 21.97
C TRP A 306 -19.18 -7.17 21.63
N GLU A 307 -19.94 -7.77 22.52
CA GLU A 307 -20.66 -9.02 22.24
C GLU A 307 -21.96 -8.71 21.47
N ALA A 308 -22.49 -9.71 20.77
CA ALA A 308 -23.71 -9.55 19.96
C ALA A 308 -24.96 -9.14 20.75
N ASP A 309 -24.95 -9.28 22.09
CA ASP A 309 -26.03 -8.81 22.96
C ASP A 309 -25.91 -7.32 23.36
N GLY A 310 -24.87 -6.63 22.90
CA GLY A 310 -24.54 -5.25 23.24
C GLY A 310 -23.89 -5.10 24.61
N THR A 311 -23.28 -6.15 25.14
CA THR A 311 -22.44 -6.05 26.34
C THR A 311 -20.98 -5.81 25.96
N LEU A 312 -20.38 -4.80 26.56
CA LEU A 312 -18.94 -4.55 26.44
C LEU A 312 -18.18 -5.50 27.38
N GLN A 313 -17.24 -6.27 26.84
CA GLN A 313 -16.40 -7.21 27.57
C GLN A 313 -14.93 -6.80 27.52
N LEU A 314 -14.16 -7.31 28.47
CA LEU A 314 -12.70 -7.21 28.46
C LEU A 314 -12.12 -8.19 27.43
N ASP A 315 -11.04 -7.77 26.79
CA ASP A 315 -10.20 -8.53 25.88
C ASP A 315 -8.74 -8.20 26.27
N SER A 316 -8.15 -8.98 27.17
CA SER A 316 -6.96 -8.56 27.89
C SER A 316 -5.67 -8.63 27.07
N ASP A 317 -5.63 -9.40 25.98
CA ASP A 317 -4.50 -9.48 25.04
C ASP A 317 -4.78 -8.83 23.68
N GLY A 318 -6.04 -8.50 23.38
CA GLY A 318 -6.42 -7.67 22.25
C GLY A 318 -6.56 -8.42 20.94
N ASP A 319 -6.73 -9.74 20.96
CA ASP A 319 -6.86 -10.56 19.75
C ASP A 319 -8.28 -10.54 19.14
N GLY A 320 -9.27 -10.03 19.89
CA GLY A 320 -10.67 -9.93 19.50
C GLY A 320 -11.60 -10.96 20.14
N LEU A 321 -11.06 -11.93 20.88
CA LEU A 321 -11.80 -12.89 21.68
C LEU A 321 -11.90 -12.37 23.13
N SER A 322 -13.11 -12.23 23.67
CA SER A 322 -13.27 -11.70 25.03
C SER A 322 -12.69 -12.65 26.09
N ASP A 323 -12.15 -12.11 27.20
CA ASP A 323 -11.67 -12.85 28.37
C ASP A 323 -12.66 -13.94 28.81
N ARG A 324 -13.95 -13.61 28.73
CA ARG A 324 -15.06 -14.50 29.08
C ARG A 324 -15.18 -15.66 28.11
N MET A 325 -15.06 -15.40 26.81
CA MET A 325 -15.10 -16.42 25.77
C MET A 325 -13.87 -17.32 25.84
N GLU A 326 -12.71 -16.75 26.14
CA GLU A 326 -11.49 -17.51 26.36
C GLU A 326 -11.56 -18.43 27.58
N ASP A 327 -12.04 -17.92 28.72
CA ASP A 327 -12.28 -18.74 29.92
C ASP A 327 -13.27 -19.90 29.62
N LEU A 328 -14.24 -19.69 28.72
CA LEU A 328 -15.21 -20.71 28.28
C LEU A 328 -14.60 -21.73 27.31
N LEU A 329 -13.73 -21.29 26.42
CA LEU A 329 -13.13 -22.07 25.34
C LEU A 329 -11.83 -22.77 25.80
N GLY A 330 -11.23 -22.32 26.90
CA GLY A 330 -10.02 -22.87 27.49
C GLY A 330 -8.73 -22.36 26.88
N SER A 331 -8.74 -21.18 26.25
CA SER A 331 -7.54 -20.41 25.86
C SER A 331 -7.08 -19.50 27.01
N ASN A 332 -5.98 -18.78 26.82
CA ASN A 332 -5.34 -17.94 27.80
C ASN A 332 -5.45 -16.46 27.41
N LYS A 333 -6.35 -15.76 28.10
CA LYS A 333 -6.64 -14.31 27.96
C LYS A 333 -5.55 -13.28 28.07
N TYR A 334 -4.32 -13.70 28.25
CA TYR A 334 -3.18 -12.80 28.29
C TYR A 334 -2.19 -13.09 27.16
N LEU A 335 -2.56 -13.96 26.23
CA LEU A 335 -1.77 -14.41 25.10
C LEU A 335 -2.67 -14.55 23.87
N ALA A 336 -2.56 -13.61 22.95
CA ALA A 336 -3.33 -13.63 21.69
C ALA A 336 -3.20 -14.95 20.91
N ASP A 337 -2.09 -15.68 21.07
CA ASP A 337 -1.90 -17.05 20.57
C ASP A 337 -1.50 -17.94 21.76
N SER A 338 -2.46 -18.70 22.28
CA SER A 338 -2.28 -19.54 23.47
C SER A 338 -1.33 -20.71 23.25
N ASP A 339 -1.26 -21.27 22.04
CA ASP A 339 -0.50 -22.49 21.75
C ASP A 339 0.85 -22.24 21.05
N GLY A 340 1.08 -20.98 20.63
CA GLY A 340 2.31 -20.52 20.00
C GLY A 340 2.45 -21.00 18.56
N ASN A 341 1.38 -21.35 17.86
CA ASN A 341 1.44 -21.77 16.47
C ASN A 341 1.50 -20.61 15.45
N GLY A 342 1.37 -19.37 15.92
CA GLY A 342 1.44 -18.12 15.18
C GLY A 342 0.10 -17.66 14.60
N VAL A 343 -1.02 -18.27 14.99
CA VAL A 343 -2.38 -17.85 14.64
C VAL A 343 -3.12 -17.52 15.93
N SER A 344 -3.79 -16.37 15.97
CA SER A 344 -4.49 -15.92 17.17
C SER A 344 -5.69 -16.79 17.53
N ASP A 345 -5.99 -16.89 18.82
CA ASP A 345 -7.09 -17.66 19.38
C ASP A 345 -8.44 -17.23 18.76
N TYR A 346 -8.61 -15.95 18.47
CA TYR A 346 -9.77 -15.42 17.74
C TYR A 346 -9.86 -15.92 16.28
N VAL A 347 -8.76 -15.95 15.52
CA VAL A 347 -8.73 -16.52 14.16
C VAL A 347 -9.08 -18.00 14.17
N GLU A 348 -8.51 -18.74 15.11
CA GLU A 348 -8.80 -20.16 15.26
C GLU A 348 -10.28 -20.39 15.65
N TYR A 349 -10.82 -19.57 16.55
CA TYR A 349 -12.24 -19.59 16.90
C TYR A 349 -13.14 -19.32 15.68
N ARG A 350 -12.84 -18.30 14.88
CA ARG A 350 -13.65 -17.92 13.71
C ARG A 350 -13.60 -18.96 12.59
N THR A 351 -12.49 -19.69 12.46
CA THR A 351 -12.27 -20.64 11.35
C THR A 351 -12.60 -22.09 11.72
N LYS A 352 -12.36 -22.50 12.97
CA LYS A 352 -12.53 -23.88 13.46
C LYS A 352 -13.57 -24.00 14.58
N GLY A 353 -14.07 -22.89 15.12
CA GLY A 353 -15.05 -22.84 16.20
C GLY A 353 -14.45 -22.96 17.61
N LYS A 354 -13.13 -23.17 17.72
CA LYS A 354 -12.38 -23.21 18.99
C LYS A 354 -10.95 -22.75 18.76
N PRO A 355 -10.36 -21.99 19.72
CA PRO A 355 -8.98 -21.54 19.65
C PRO A 355 -8.02 -22.72 19.54
N CYS A 356 -7.95 -23.56 20.57
CA CYS A 356 -7.17 -24.80 20.50
C CYS A 356 -8.00 -26.06 20.82
N ARG A 357 -7.50 -27.22 20.39
CA ARG A 357 -8.05 -28.54 20.74
C ARG A 357 -7.26 -29.22 21.86
N ASP A 358 -6.87 -28.45 22.86
CA ASP A 358 -6.79 -28.89 24.26
C ASP A 358 -6.90 -30.41 24.60
N SER A 359 -5.99 -30.95 25.43
CA SER A 359 -6.13 -30.87 26.90
C SER A 359 -5.31 -29.80 27.71
N HIS A 360 -4.65 -28.75 27.18
CA HIS A 360 -5.10 -27.34 26.92
C HIS A 360 -3.94 -26.65 26.17
N CYS A 361 -3.81 -26.86 24.85
CA CYS A 361 -2.72 -26.33 24.00
C CYS A 361 -1.29 -26.87 24.36
N SER A 362 -0.85 -28.01 23.78
CA SER A 362 0.43 -28.68 24.14
C SER A 362 1.67 -28.15 23.40
N SER A 363 2.80 -27.99 24.09
CA SER A 363 4.12 -27.60 23.55
C SER A 363 4.84 -28.70 22.72
N ALA A 364 4.16 -29.79 22.36
CA ALA A 364 4.77 -30.91 21.64
C ALA A 364 4.80 -30.64 20.12
N THR A 365 6.01 -30.55 19.56
CA THR A 365 6.30 -30.22 18.15
C THR A 365 5.61 -31.13 17.11
N THR A 366 5.10 -32.29 17.50
CA THR A 366 4.48 -33.28 16.61
C THR A 366 2.95 -33.22 16.55
N ALA A 367 2.30 -32.32 17.31
CA ALA A 367 0.84 -32.18 17.36
C ALA A 367 0.36 -30.74 17.08
N ARG A 368 1.23 -29.85 16.55
CA ARG A 368 0.77 -28.59 15.96
C ARG A 368 -0.23 -28.97 14.88
N ASP A 369 -1.46 -28.48 14.95
CA ASP A 369 -2.35 -28.43 13.80
C ASP A 369 -1.74 -27.41 12.85
N ASN A 370 -0.61 -27.79 12.26
CA ASN A 370 0.23 -26.93 11.48
C ASN A 370 -0.67 -26.46 10.36
N TYR A 371 -0.94 -25.16 10.32
CA TYR A 371 -1.34 -24.45 9.13
C TYR A 371 -0.25 -24.72 8.08
N VAL A 372 -0.25 -25.93 7.48
CA VAL A 372 0.87 -26.49 6.71
C VAL A 372 1.15 -25.58 5.51
N GLY A 373 0.11 -24.90 5.02
CA GLY A 373 0.19 -23.85 4.01
C GLY A 373 1.06 -22.67 4.41
N CYS A 374 1.16 -22.33 5.69
CA CYS A 374 1.94 -21.22 6.21
C CYS A 374 3.40 -21.57 6.55
N GLN A 375 3.84 -22.83 6.45
CA GLN A 375 5.21 -23.20 6.87
C GLN A 375 6.30 -22.41 6.13
N GLY A 376 6.05 -21.98 4.89
CA GLY A 376 6.96 -21.14 4.12
C GLY A 376 6.94 -19.65 4.46
N MET A 377 6.02 -19.21 5.32
CA MET A 377 5.81 -17.80 5.71
C MET A 377 6.41 -17.47 7.08
N ILE A 378 6.95 -18.47 7.80
CA ILE A 378 7.50 -18.27 9.15
C ILE A 378 8.65 -17.26 9.09
N ALA A 379 8.46 -16.12 9.75
CA ALA A 379 9.45 -15.05 9.84
C ALA A 379 10.50 -15.35 10.92
N SER A 380 10.06 -15.84 12.08
CA SER A 380 10.97 -16.23 13.16
C SER A 380 10.33 -17.26 14.10
N THR A 381 11.16 -17.86 14.96
CA THR A 381 10.71 -18.77 16.02
C THR A 381 11.38 -18.43 17.34
N GLN A 382 10.62 -18.41 18.43
CA GLN A 382 11.16 -18.29 19.79
C GLN A 382 10.67 -19.46 20.65
N GLY A 383 11.58 -20.40 20.93
CA GLY A 383 11.21 -21.62 21.64
C GLY A 383 10.22 -22.45 20.81
N THR A 384 8.99 -22.60 21.31
CA THR A 384 7.91 -23.26 20.59
C THR A 384 7.03 -22.29 19.80
N THR A 385 7.11 -20.98 20.07
CA THR A 385 6.28 -19.96 19.44
C THR A 385 6.73 -19.63 18.01
N LEU A 386 5.80 -19.57 17.07
CA LEU A 386 6.02 -19.13 15.69
C LEU A 386 5.59 -17.67 15.53
N PHE A 387 6.33 -16.93 14.71
CA PHE A 387 5.97 -15.57 14.32
C PHE A 387 5.96 -15.48 12.81
N PHE A 388 4.89 -14.92 12.27
CA PHE A 388 4.74 -14.54 10.87
C PHE A 388 4.95 -13.03 10.74
N ASN A 389 5.32 -12.57 9.55
CA ASN A 389 5.31 -11.14 9.28
C ASN A 389 3.86 -10.66 9.15
N ASP A 390 3.65 -9.37 9.34
CA ASP A 390 2.45 -8.63 8.97
C ASP A 390 2.96 -7.60 7.96
N MET A 391 2.83 -7.92 6.67
CA MET A 391 3.52 -7.19 5.60
C MET A 391 2.88 -5.82 5.31
N ASP A 392 1.61 -5.63 5.60
CA ASP A 392 0.90 -4.35 5.40
C ASP A 392 0.51 -3.62 6.69
N GLY A 393 0.70 -4.25 7.85
CA GLY A 393 0.61 -3.63 9.17
C GLY A 393 -0.82 -3.44 9.69
N ASP A 394 -1.78 -4.20 9.18
CA ASP A 394 -3.20 -4.03 9.49
C ASP A 394 -3.64 -4.73 10.79
N GLY A 395 -2.77 -5.58 11.34
CA GLY A 395 -2.97 -6.34 12.57
C GLY A 395 -3.33 -7.82 12.36
N LEU A 396 -3.47 -8.30 11.12
CA LEU A 396 -3.44 -9.72 10.78
C LEU A 396 -2.08 -10.06 10.20
N ASN A 397 -1.51 -11.19 10.63
CA ASN A 397 -0.25 -11.64 10.05
C ASN A 397 -0.46 -12.40 8.72
N ASP A 398 0.58 -12.49 7.89
CA ASP A 398 0.53 -13.08 6.54
C ASP A 398 -0.08 -14.50 6.52
N CYS A 399 0.07 -15.26 7.60
CA CYS A 399 -0.55 -16.59 7.72
C CYS A 399 -2.04 -16.50 8.04
N GLU A 400 -2.44 -15.63 8.97
CA GLU A 400 -3.85 -15.39 9.30
C GLU A 400 -4.61 -14.92 8.07
N GLU A 401 -4.03 -14.00 7.31
CA GLU A 401 -4.63 -13.51 6.07
C GLU A 401 -4.77 -14.60 5.02
N TRP A 402 -3.76 -15.47 4.88
CA TRP A 402 -3.87 -16.64 4.01
C TRP A 402 -5.00 -17.59 4.42
N ILE A 403 -5.20 -17.81 5.73
CA ILE A 403 -6.28 -18.65 6.26
C ILE A 403 -7.65 -18.00 6.00
N LEU A 404 -7.74 -16.69 6.23
CA LEU A 404 -8.95 -15.89 6.11
C LEU A 404 -9.29 -15.50 4.67
N ARG A 405 -8.34 -15.67 3.74
CA ARG A 405 -8.41 -15.32 2.31
C ARG A 405 -8.46 -13.81 2.04
N SER A 406 -7.85 -13.00 2.90
CA SER A 406 -7.42 -11.64 2.56
C SER A 406 -6.10 -11.65 1.78
N ASP A 407 -5.68 -10.49 1.26
CA ASP A 407 -4.44 -10.29 0.52
C ASP A 407 -3.34 -9.78 1.46
N PRO A 408 -2.28 -10.57 1.74
CA PRO A 408 -1.19 -10.21 2.66
C PRO A 408 -0.34 -8.99 2.29
N SER A 409 -0.71 -8.27 1.25
CA SER A 409 0.00 -7.09 0.79
C SER A 409 -0.91 -5.86 0.70
N SER A 410 -2.12 -5.97 1.23
CA SER A 410 -3.18 -4.98 1.12
C SER A 410 -3.99 -4.94 2.40
N PHE A 411 -3.72 -3.91 3.22
CA PHE A 411 -4.41 -3.70 4.50
C PHE A 411 -5.94 -3.59 4.38
N ASP A 412 -6.49 -3.34 3.19
CA ASP A 412 -7.93 -3.22 2.88
C ASP A 412 -8.23 -4.03 1.60
N SER A 413 -8.40 -5.34 1.74
CA SER A 413 -8.54 -6.29 0.63
C SER A 413 -9.82 -6.07 -0.20
N ASN A 414 -10.89 -5.58 0.41
CA ASN A 414 -12.16 -5.31 -0.27
C ASN A 414 -12.31 -3.85 -0.74
N ASN A 415 -11.35 -2.99 -0.43
CA ASN A 415 -11.29 -1.57 -0.78
C ASN A 415 -12.49 -0.76 -0.23
N ASP A 416 -12.93 -1.05 0.99
CA ASP A 416 -14.05 -0.36 1.64
C ASP A 416 -13.67 0.62 2.76
N ARG A 417 -12.36 0.83 2.94
CA ARG A 417 -11.70 1.73 3.90
C ARG A 417 -11.72 1.24 5.34
N VAL A 418 -12.09 -0.01 5.58
CA VAL A 418 -11.86 -0.65 6.88
C VAL A 418 -10.69 -1.61 6.71
N PRO A 419 -9.59 -1.46 7.48
CA PRO A 419 -8.49 -2.41 7.41
C PRO A 419 -8.94 -3.85 7.73
N ASP A 420 -8.38 -4.88 7.10
CA ASP A 420 -8.88 -6.25 7.22
C ASP A 420 -8.82 -6.74 8.67
N GLY A 421 -7.76 -6.41 9.42
CA GLY A 421 -7.66 -6.69 10.85
C GLY A 421 -8.70 -5.97 11.72
N VAL A 422 -9.09 -4.74 11.35
CA VAL A 422 -10.20 -4.02 12.01
C VAL A 422 -11.52 -4.72 11.68
N ALA A 423 -11.77 -4.96 10.40
CA ALA A 423 -12.99 -5.60 9.92
C ALA A 423 -13.18 -7.00 10.52
N PHE A 424 -12.09 -7.77 10.62
CA PHE A 424 -12.07 -9.10 11.20
C PHE A 424 -12.47 -9.07 12.67
N ARG A 425 -11.86 -8.17 13.48
CA ARG A 425 -12.17 -7.96 14.91
C ARG A 425 -13.64 -7.62 15.14
N HIS A 426 -14.23 -6.78 14.28
CA HIS A 426 -15.65 -6.38 14.39
C HIS A 426 -16.62 -7.33 13.68
N GLY A 427 -16.12 -8.38 13.02
CA GLY A 427 -16.95 -9.41 12.39
C GLY A 427 -17.65 -8.98 11.10
N ILE A 428 -17.14 -7.98 10.39
CA ILE A 428 -17.66 -7.50 9.11
C ILE A 428 -16.90 -8.10 7.92
N GLN A 429 -17.31 -7.82 6.68
CA GLN A 429 -16.63 -8.33 5.49
C GLN A 429 -15.32 -7.58 5.21
N PHE A 430 -14.28 -8.32 4.83
CA PHE A 430 -12.96 -7.78 4.46
C PHE A 430 -12.40 -8.44 3.18
N ILE A 431 -12.99 -9.55 2.71
CA ILE A 431 -12.48 -10.26 1.53
C ILE A 431 -12.83 -9.53 0.22
N ALA A 432 -11.91 -9.59 -0.75
CA ALA A 432 -12.09 -8.94 -2.05
C ALA A 432 -13.46 -9.23 -2.70
N GLY A 433 -14.19 -8.16 -3.03
CA GLY A 433 -15.51 -8.23 -3.68
C GLY A 433 -16.71 -8.40 -2.73
N ALA A 434 -16.50 -8.47 -1.42
CA ALA A 434 -17.55 -8.42 -0.41
C ALA A 434 -17.28 -7.27 0.58
N SER A 435 -18.20 -6.30 0.67
CA SER A 435 -18.09 -5.15 1.56
C SER A 435 -19.44 -4.85 2.21
N ASP A 436 -19.40 -4.55 3.50
CA ASP A 436 -20.55 -4.14 4.30
C ASP A 436 -20.20 -3.02 5.30
N ALA A 437 -19.08 -2.30 5.14
CA ALA A 437 -18.74 -1.14 5.97
C ALA A 437 -19.85 -0.06 6.05
N HIS A 438 -20.69 0.04 5.02
CA HIS A 438 -21.82 0.97 4.94
C HIS A 438 -23.18 0.32 5.23
N ALA A 439 -23.22 -0.96 5.60
CA ALA A 439 -24.43 -1.63 6.03
C ALA A 439 -24.82 -1.21 7.45
N ASP A 440 -26.09 -1.37 7.78
CA ASP A 440 -26.70 -1.09 9.09
C ASP A 440 -27.45 -2.38 9.51
N PRO A 441 -26.76 -3.35 10.14
CA PRO A 441 -27.34 -4.67 10.42
C PRO A 441 -28.48 -4.65 11.44
N ASP A 442 -28.45 -3.73 12.40
CA ASP A 442 -29.43 -3.63 13.48
C ASP A 442 -30.52 -2.57 13.26
N ASN A 443 -30.41 -1.81 12.16
CA ASN A 443 -31.35 -0.81 11.66
C ASN A 443 -31.56 0.37 12.61
N ASP A 444 -30.50 0.82 13.27
CA ASP A 444 -30.55 1.99 14.17
C ASP A 444 -30.12 3.30 13.49
N GLY A 445 -29.70 3.24 12.22
CA GLY A 445 -29.27 4.37 11.42
C GLY A 445 -27.78 4.68 11.51
N SER A 446 -26.99 3.86 12.21
CA SER A 446 -25.54 3.86 12.18
C SER A 446 -25.03 2.76 11.23
N SER A 447 -24.02 3.06 10.43
CA SER A 447 -23.39 2.03 9.60
C SER A 447 -22.25 1.36 10.34
N ASN A 448 -21.87 0.14 9.96
CA ASN A 448 -20.74 -0.60 10.55
C ASN A 448 -19.48 0.27 10.75
N LEU A 449 -19.01 1.00 9.73
CA LEU A 449 -17.84 1.89 9.84
C LEU A 449 -18.05 3.01 10.87
N ARG A 450 -19.27 3.54 10.96
CA ARG A 450 -19.60 4.60 11.91
C ARG A 450 -19.60 4.06 13.34
N GLU A 451 -20.16 2.88 13.54
CA GLU A 451 -20.18 2.20 14.85
C GLU A 451 -18.78 1.81 15.31
N ILE A 452 -17.93 1.31 14.40
CA ILE A 452 -16.52 1.03 14.69
C ILE A 452 -15.82 2.29 15.21
N LYS A 453 -16.02 3.43 14.53
CA LYS A 453 -15.41 4.71 14.94
C LYS A 453 -16.00 5.21 16.25
N GLU A 454 -17.32 5.20 16.38
CA GLU A 454 -18.04 5.66 17.57
C GLU A 454 -17.92 4.68 18.75
N GLY A 455 -17.32 3.50 18.56
CA GLY A 455 -17.14 2.49 19.60
C GLY A 455 -18.46 1.89 20.08
N THR A 456 -19.42 1.67 19.17
CA THR A 456 -20.76 1.15 19.47
C THR A 456 -20.97 -0.27 18.90
N PRO A 457 -21.95 -1.05 19.39
CA PRO A 457 -22.11 -2.46 19.00
C PRO A 457 -22.87 -2.68 17.68
N LEU A 458 -22.19 -3.25 16.68
CA LEU A 458 -22.68 -3.47 15.31
C LEU A 458 -23.96 -4.33 15.12
N GLN A 459 -24.39 -5.04 16.16
CA GLN A 459 -25.50 -5.99 16.10
C GLN A 459 -26.63 -5.61 17.05
N LYS A 460 -26.54 -4.44 17.70
CA LYS A 460 -27.43 -4.08 18.80
C LYS A 460 -27.68 -2.58 18.83
N GLN A 461 -28.94 -2.22 18.51
CA GLN A 461 -29.38 -0.83 18.43
C GLN A 461 -28.88 0.01 19.61
N ASN A 462 -28.23 1.12 19.29
CA ASN A 462 -27.53 1.97 20.24
C ASN A 462 -28.43 2.51 21.35
N ASP A 463 -29.68 2.81 21.03
CA ASP A 463 -30.69 3.28 21.99
C ASP A 463 -31.11 2.21 23.02
N SER A 464 -30.86 0.93 22.70
CA SER A 464 -31.19 -0.22 23.52
C SER A 464 -30.07 -0.62 24.46
N VAL A 465 -28.89 0.00 24.36
CA VAL A 465 -27.71 -0.22 25.20
C VAL A 465 -27.67 0.83 26.31
N PRO A 466 -27.97 0.46 27.57
CA PRO A 466 -28.07 1.45 28.64
C PRO A 466 -26.72 2.10 28.95
N GLY A 467 -26.68 3.43 28.91
CA GLY A 467 -25.47 4.19 29.25
C GLY A 467 -24.40 4.21 28.17
N LEU A 468 -24.73 3.77 26.94
CA LEU A 468 -23.85 3.93 25.79
C LEU A 468 -23.61 5.42 25.50
N ILE A 469 -22.35 5.81 25.43
CA ILE A 469 -21.92 7.13 25.00
C ILE A 469 -21.03 6.92 23.78
N PRO A 470 -21.49 7.28 22.58
CA PRO A 470 -20.69 7.19 21.36
C PRO A 470 -19.47 8.10 21.42
N ALA A 471 -18.33 7.62 20.92
CA ALA A 471 -17.10 8.40 20.84
C ALA A 471 -17.25 9.58 19.87
N VAL A 472 -16.66 10.72 20.20
CA VAL A 472 -16.76 11.95 19.42
C VAL A 472 -15.41 12.32 18.82
N TYR A 473 -15.36 12.44 17.50
CA TYR A 473 -14.14 12.76 16.75
C TYR A 473 -14.10 14.25 16.41
N THR A 474 -13.04 14.92 16.85
CA THR A 474 -12.74 16.30 16.47
C THR A 474 -11.41 16.35 15.73
N MET A 475 -11.45 16.62 14.43
CA MET A 475 -10.28 16.72 13.56
C MET A 475 -9.99 18.19 13.25
N ILE A 476 -8.78 18.65 13.54
CA ILE A 476 -8.33 20.02 13.27
C ILE A 476 -7.09 19.96 12.39
N GLN A 477 -7.15 20.56 11.20
CA GLN A 477 -5.96 20.74 10.37
C GLN A 477 -5.10 21.86 10.97
N THR A 478 -3.91 21.51 11.46
CA THR A 478 -2.99 22.43 12.15
C THR A 478 -2.00 23.09 11.19
N ASP A 479 -1.62 22.40 10.11
CA ASP A 479 -0.79 22.93 9.03
C ASP A 479 -1.31 22.43 7.66
N PRO A 480 -1.87 23.31 6.80
CA PRO A 480 -2.38 22.90 5.50
C PRO A 480 -1.28 22.60 4.47
N VAL A 481 -0.07 23.12 4.66
CA VAL A 481 1.06 22.91 3.73
C VAL A 481 1.70 21.55 3.99
N LYS A 482 1.92 21.22 5.27
CA LYS A 482 2.49 19.94 5.68
C LYS A 482 1.46 18.83 5.88
N GLN A 483 0.17 19.12 5.61
CA GLN A 483 -0.94 18.21 5.88
C GLN A 483 -0.88 17.65 7.32
N CYS A 484 -0.69 18.53 8.31
CA CYS A 484 -0.68 18.14 9.72
C CYS A 484 -2.06 18.29 10.34
N TYR A 485 -2.39 17.33 11.20
CA TYR A 485 -3.67 17.21 11.87
C TYR A 485 -3.48 17.02 13.36
N ARG A 486 -4.43 17.56 14.12
CA ARG A 486 -4.70 17.21 15.50
C ARG A 486 -6.05 16.52 15.55
N LEU A 487 -6.08 15.28 15.98
CA LEU A 487 -7.28 14.53 16.29
C LEU A 487 -7.47 14.52 17.81
N ASP A 488 -8.67 14.86 18.26
CA ASP A 488 -9.13 14.63 19.62
C ASP A 488 -10.37 13.71 19.56
N VAL A 489 -10.29 12.53 20.17
CA VAL A 489 -11.42 11.60 20.35
C VAL A 489 -11.80 11.58 21.83
N THR A 490 -13.06 11.92 22.13
CA THR A 490 -13.61 11.81 23.49
C THR A 490 -14.59 10.65 23.58
N ASP A 491 -14.87 10.21 24.81
CA ASP A 491 -15.90 9.21 25.08
C ASP A 491 -15.64 7.84 24.44
N LEU A 492 -14.37 7.51 24.19
CA LEU A 492 -14.00 6.18 23.73
C LEU A 492 -14.37 5.14 24.81
N ALA A 493 -15.13 4.12 24.43
CA ALA A 493 -15.56 3.08 25.35
C ALA A 493 -14.36 2.36 25.98
N THR A 494 -14.33 2.32 27.32
CA THR A 494 -13.28 1.64 28.09
C THR A 494 -13.88 0.73 29.14
N LEU A 495 -13.14 -0.32 29.47
CA LEU A 495 -13.51 -1.23 30.54
C LEU A 495 -12.26 -1.64 31.30
N GLY A 496 -12.37 -1.73 32.63
CA GLY A 496 -11.21 -2.03 33.47
C GLY A 496 -10.16 -0.91 33.52
N ILE A 497 -8.93 -1.27 33.91
CA ILE A 497 -7.84 -0.32 34.20
C ILE A 497 -6.69 -0.33 33.19
N ASN A 498 -6.65 -1.33 32.31
CA ASN A 498 -5.59 -1.50 31.33
C ASN A 498 -6.26 -1.48 29.96
N ASN A 499 -6.29 -0.31 29.33
CA ASN A 499 -6.85 -0.16 28.00
C ASN A 499 -5.71 0.16 27.03
N ILE A 500 -5.64 -0.55 25.92
CA ILE A 500 -4.65 -0.37 24.87
C ILE A 500 -5.37 0.24 23.68
N ILE A 501 -4.92 1.42 23.26
CA ILE A 501 -5.55 2.18 22.17
C ILE A 501 -4.72 2.02 20.91
N ARG A 502 -5.38 1.66 19.81
CA ARG A 502 -4.82 1.69 18.46
C ARG A 502 -5.39 2.88 17.70
N ILE A 503 -4.53 3.62 17.01
CA ILE A 503 -4.92 4.60 16.00
C ILE A 503 -4.43 4.11 14.64
N SER A 504 -5.34 4.12 13.66
CA SER A 504 -5.11 3.74 12.27
C SER A 504 -5.43 4.93 11.38
N VAL A 505 -4.42 5.47 10.71
CA VAL A 505 -4.51 6.60 9.79
C VAL A 505 -4.42 6.06 8.37
N ILE A 506 -5.45 6.32 7.57
CA ILE A 506 -5.54 5.86 6.18
C ILE A 506 -5.31 7.05 5.25
N GLU A 507 -4.36 6.92 4.34
CA GLU A 507 -4.01 7.94 3.34
C GLU A 507 -4.34 7.47 1.93
N ASN A 508 -4.72 8.39 1.04
CA ASN A 508 -4.90 8.12 -0.40
C ASN A 508 -3.85 8.85 -1.24
N LEU A 509 -3.27 8.16 -2.23
CA LEU A 509 -2.35 8.75 -3.21
C LEU A 509 -3.12 9.40 -4.38
N ALA A 510 -3.01 10.73 -4.56
CA ALA A 510 -3.79 11.48 -5.56
C ALA A 510 -3.46 11.23 -7.05
N VAL A 511 -2.48 10.38 -7.38
CA VAL A 511 -1.97 10.21 -8.76
C VAL A 511 -2.24 8.82 -9.35
N VAL A 512 -2.47 7.82 -8.49
CA VAL A 512 -2.92 6.48 -8.89
C VAL A 512 -4.26 6.27 -8.18
N GLU A 513 -5.37 6.32 -8.93
CA GLU A 513 -6.67 5.93 -8.37
C GLU A 513 -6.52 4.51 -7.75
N ASN A 514 -6.86 4.37 -6.46
CA ASN A 514 -6.74 3.15 -5.64
C ASN A 514 -5.35 2.74 -5.13
N ARG A 515 -4.49 3.65 -4.67
CA ARG A 515 -3.45 3.26 -3.71
C ARG A 515 -3.59 4.00 -2.39
N SER A 516 -3.98 3.25 -1.37
CA SER A 516 -4.07 3.71 0.01
C SER A 516 -2.85 3.24 0.80
N VAL A 517 -2.50 3.95 1.87
CA VAL A 517 -1.46 3.53 2.83
C VAL A 517 -2.06 3.57 4.22
N LEU A 518 -1.74 2.57 5.04
CA LEU A 518 -2.09 2.51 6.44
C LEU A 518 -0.86 2.87 7.29
N HIS A 519 -1.05 3.78 8.22
CA HIS A 519 -0.11 4.03 9.30
C HIS A 519 -0.80 3.77 10.63
N SER A 520 -0.12 3.11 11.56
CA SER A 520 -0.71 2.78 12.84
C SER A 520 0.20 3.07 14.02
N ALA A 521 -0.42 3.27 15.19
CA ALA A 521 0.28 3.31 16.47
C ALA A 521 -0.58 2.70 17.56
N VAL A 522 0.09 2.12 18.54
CA VAL A 522 -0.56 1.51 19.70
C VAL A 522 0.06 2.09 20.97
N ALA A 523 -0.77 2.52 21.92
CA ALA A 523 -0.33 3.04 23.20
C ALA A 523 -1.33 2.74 24.32
N PRO A 524 -0.86 2.50 25.57
CA PRO A 524 -1.75 2.31 26.71
C PRO A 524 -2.41 3.62 27.14
N LEU A 525 -3.67 3.55 27.55
CA LEU A 525 -4.40 4.65 28.18
C LEU A 525 -3.85 4.90 29.59
N GLU A 526 -3.51 6.15 29.90
CA GLU A 526 -2.99 6.49 31.22
C GLU A 526 -4.08 6.38 32.30
N GLN A 527 -3.85 5.52 33.30
CA GLN A 527 -4.82 5.19 34.34
C GLN A 527 -5.32 6.37 35.19
N LYS A 528 -4.54 7.45 35.32
CA LYS A 528 -4.89 8.59 36.19
C LYS A 528 -5.71 9.64 35.46
N SER A 529 -5.46 9.83 34.17
CA SER A 529 -6.04 10.87 33.34
C SER A 529 -7.12 10.31 32.40
N ASN A 530 -7.22 8.98 32.25
CA ASN A 530 -7.99 8.31 31.20
C ASN A 530 -7.69 8.92 29.82
N HIS A 531 -6.43 9.26 29.60
CA HIS A 531 -5.96 9.98 28.43
C HIS A 531 -4.77 9.27 27.81
N VAL A 532 -4.65 9.34 26.49
CA VAL A 532 -3.46 8.93 25.75
C VAL A 532 -3.12 9.99 24.72
N ASP A 533 -1.83 10.29 24.60
CA ASP A 533 -1.30 11.24 23.62
C ASP A 533 -0.38 10.53 22.64
N PHE A 534 -0.68 10.67 21.35
CA PHE A 534 0.16 10.20 20.25
C PHE A 534 0.90 11.42 19.67
N PRO A 535 2.18 11.63 20.04
CA PRO A 535 2.96 12.74 19.52
C PRO A 535 3.36 12.53 18.06
N ILE A 536 3.71 13.62 17.38
CA ILE A 536 4.16 13.58 15.97
C ILE A 536 5.32 12.57 15.82
N GLY A 537 5.19 11.67 14.84
CA GLY A 537 6.15 10.61 14.54
C GLY A 537 5.96 9.31 15.30
N SER A 538 4.94 9.20 16.16
CA SER A 538 4.57 7.92 16.80
C SER A 538 3.79 6.99 15.88
N ILE A 539 3.03 7.55 14.93
CA ILE A 539 2.24 6.83 13.92
C ILE A 539 3.17 6.57 12.73
N LYS A 540 3.32 5.31 12.34
CA LYS A 540 4.28 4.87 11.32
C LYS A 540 3.67 3.95 10.31
#